data_AF-B6UFT1-F1
#
_entry.id   AF-B6UFT1-F1
#
_cell.length_a   1.000
_cell.length_b   1.000
_cell.length_c   1.000
_cell.angle_alpha   90.00
_cell.angle_beta   90.00
_cell.angle_gamma   90.00
#
_symmetry.space_group_name_H-M   'P 1'
#
loop_
_entity.id
_entity.type
_entity.pdbx_description
1 polymer ?
#
loop_
_entity_poly.entity_id
_entity_poly.type
_entity_poly.pdbx_seq_one_letter_code
_entity_poly.pdbx_strand_id
1 'polypeptide(L)'
;MDSKRRLQGPFSLRITNESGETLVAYQVIPANWAPNSYYRSNIQYEAFGSAAGQATGSAVGLVISSAARLHTLITRIIGLICLVLLYHLQGIEVP
;
A
#
# COMPACT_ATOMS: atom_id res chain seq x y z
N MET A 1 -35.13 -10.49 12.50
CA MET A 1 -34.62 -11.62 13.31
C MET A 1 -35.62 -11.88 14.41
N ASP A 2 -36.58 -12.77 14.18
CA ASP A 2 -37.44 -13.31 15.23
C ASP A 2 -37.04 -14.78 15.41
N SER A 3 -36.12 -15.00 16.33
CA SER A 3 -35.90 -16.33 16.87
C SER A 3 -36.65 -16.32 18.19
N LYS A 4 -37.66 -17.16 18.37
CA LYS A 4 -38.38 -17.36 19.64
C LYS A 4 -37.49 -17.91 20.78
N ARG A 5 -36.17 -17.73 20.67
CA ARG A 5 -35.09 -18.16 21.56
C ARG A 5 -34.15 -16.98 21.79
N ARG A 6 -33.56 -16.93 22.98
CA ARG A 6 -32.54 -15.93 23.31
C ARG A 6 -31.37 -16.03 22.34
N LEU A 7 -30.82 -14.88 21.96
CA LEU A 7 -29.58 -14.80 21.21
C LEU A 7 -28.44 -15.35 22.08
N GLN A 8 -27.73 -16.34 21.56
CA GLN A 8 -26.59 -16.96 22.23
C GLN A 8 -25.32 -16.57 21.48
N GLY A 9 -24.38 -15.97 22.21
CA GLY A 9 -23.07 -15.62 21.67
C GLY A 9 -22.13 -16.84 21.60
N PRO A 10 -20.90 -16.65 21.08
CA PRO A 10 -20.35 -15.40 20.57
C PRO A 10 -21.04 -14.93 19.27
N PHE A 11 -21.14 -13.62 19.07
CA PHE A 11 -21.80 -13.04 17.90
C PHE A 11 -20.79 -12.60 16.83
N SER A 12 -21.12 -12.91 15.59
CA SER A 12 -20.45 -12.40 14.40
C SER A 12 -21.28 -11.27 13.79
N LEU A 13 -20.63 -10.27 13.22
CA LEU A 13 -21.27 -9.13 12.56
C LEU A 13 -20.96 -9.15 11.07
N ARG A 14 -21.99 -8.93 10.24
CA ARG A 14 -21.85 -8.67 8.81
C ARG A 14 -22.31 -7.25 8.55
N ILE A 15 -21.44 -6.47 7.92
CA ILE A 15 -21.71 -5.11 7.49
C ILE A 15 -21.68 -5.12 5.96
N THR A 16 -22.62 -4.43 5.33
CA THR A 16 -22.63 -4.17 3.90
C THR A 16 -22.54 -2.66 3.70
N ASN A 17 -21.57 -2.18 2.92
CA ASN A 17 -21.43 -0.76 2.65
C ASN A 17 -22.38 -0.29 1.52
N GLU A 18 -22.37 1.01 1.23
CA GLU A 18 -23.22 1.62 0.21
C GLU A 18 -22.89 1.17 -1.23
N SER A 19 -21.64 0.72 -1.45
CA SER A 19 -21.19 0.10 -2.71
C SER A 19 -21.67 -1.36 -2.86
N GLY A 20 -22.23 -1.94 -1.80
CA GLY A 20 -22.66 -3.34 -1.75
C GLY A 20 -21.56 -4.33 -1.35
N GLU A 21 -20.36 -3.85 -1.02
CA GLU A 21 -19.29 -4.69 -0.48
C GLU A 21 -19.66 -5.18 0.92
N THR A 22 -19.24 -6.40 1.25
CA THR A 22 -19.57 -7.03 2.53
C THR A 22 -18.31 -7.32 3.35
N LEU A 23 -18.33 -6.93 4.62
CA LEU A 23 -17.29 -7.22 5.60
C LEU A 23 -17.88 -8.06 6.75
N VAL A 24 -17.22 -9.17 7.08
CA VAL A 24 -17.68 -10.10 8.13
C VAL A 24 -16.66 -10.18 9.26
N ALA A 25 -17.04 -9.73 10.44
CA ALA A 25 -16.29 -9.88 11.68
C ALA A 25 -16.79 -11.10 12.45
N TYR A 26 -15.96 -12.13 12.57
CA TYR A 26 -16.31 -13.35 13.29
C TYR A 26 -16.13 -13.19 14.80
N GLN A 27 -17.14 -13.63 15.57
CA GLN A 27 -17.06 -13.77 17.04
C GLN A 27 -16.61 -12.49 17.78
N VAL A 28 -16.89 -11.30 17.22
CA VAL A 28 -16.41 -10.01 17.74
C VAL A 28 -17.05 -9.64 19.08
N ILE A 29 -18.28 -10.11 19.36
CA ILE A 29 -18.90 -9.97 20.69
C ILE A 29 -18.83 -11.33 21.40
N PRO A 30 -18.13 -11.45 22.53
CA PRO A 30 -17.95 -12.72 23.23
C PRO A 30 -19.24 -13.19 23.92
N ALA A 31 -19.30 -14.46 24.32
CA ALA A 31 -20.50 -15.02 24.97
C ALA A 31 -20.82 -14.37 26.34
N ASN A 32 -19.79 -13.93 27.06
CA ASN A 32 -19.86 -13.24 28.35
C ASN A 32 -19.86 -11.70 28.21
N TRP A 33 -20.44 -11.19 27.12
CA TRP A 33 -20.49 -9.75 26.89
C TRP A 33 -21.22 -9.01 28.02
N ALA A 34 -20.82 -7.76 28.25
CA ALA A 34 -21.42 -6.90 29.26
C ALA A 34 -22.05 -5.65 28.60
N PRO A 35 -23.15 -5.12 29.15
CA PRO A 35 -23.72 -3.86 28.69
C PRO A 35 -22.69 -2.74 28.82
N ASN A 36 -22.80 -1.71 27.98
CA ASN A 36 -21.89 -0.55 27.95
C ASN A 36 -20.40 -0.89 27.71
N SER A 37 -20.11 -2.06 27.12
CA SER A 37 -18.75 -2.46 26.73
C SER A 37 -18.53 -2.28 25.23
N TYR A 38 -17.32 -1.86 24.84
CA TYR A 38 -16.93 -1.70 23.46
C TYR A 38 -16.16 -2.93 22.96
N TYR A 39 -16.61 -3.51 21.84
CA TYR A 39 -15.98 -4.65 21.19
C TYR A 39 -15.53 -4.25 19.79
N ARG A 40 -14.21 -4.32 19.53
CA ARG A 40 -13.59 -3.89 18.27
C ARG A 40 -13.08 -5.08 17.46
N SER A 41 -13.30 -5.05 16.15
CA SER A 41 -12.63 -5.95 15.20
C SER A 41 -11.44 -5.24 14.52
N ASN A 42 -10.42 -6.01 14.13
CA ASN A 42 -9.23 -5.51 13.43
C ASN A 42 -9.37 -5.59 11.90
N ILE A 43 -10.59 -5.64 11.39
CA ILE A 43 -10.90 -5.69 9.96
C ILE A 43 -11.56 -4.38 9.54
N GLN A 44 -11.30 -3.94 8.30
CA GLN A 44 -11.83 -2.71 7.75
C GLN A 44 -11.97 -2.84 6.23
N TYR A 45 -12.80 -2.01 5.61
CA TYR A 45 -12.81 -1.88 4.14
C TYR A 45 -11.49 -1.26 3.66
N GLU A 46 -10.97 -1.81 2.58
CA GLU A 46 -9.87 -1.18 1.88
C GLU A 46 -10.36 0.16 1.31
N ALA A 47 -9.67 1.25 1.61
CA ALA A 47 -9.98 2.51 0.95
C ALA A 47 -9.61 2.36 -0.54
N PHE A 48 -10.45 2.89 -1.43
CA PHE A 48 -10.11 3.12 -2.83
C PHE A 48 -8.89 4.04 -2.90
N GLY A 49 -7.68 3.48 -2.78
CA GLY A 49 -6.41 4.21 -2.70
C GLY A 49 -5.47 3.80 -1.57
N SER A 50 -5.89 2.99 -0.58
CA SER A 50 -4.97 2.46 0.43
C SER A 50 -4.32 1.18 -0.05
N ALA A 51 -3.28 1.33 -0.89
CA ALA A 51 -2.26 0.33 -1.10
C ALA A 51 -1.39 0.13 0.17
N ALA A 52 -2.02 -0.03 1.34
CA ALA A 52 -1.39 -0.54 2.56
C ALA A 52 -1.64 -2.05 2.70
N GLY A 53 -1.74 -2.74 1.56
CA GLY A 53 -1.41 -4.15 1.46
C GLY A 53 0.08 -4.31 1.74
N GLN A 54 0.35 -4.68 2.99
CA GLN A 54 1.52 -5.36 3.50
C GLN A 54 2.58 -5.72 2.47
N ALA A 55 3.81 -5.35 2.82
CA ALA A 55 5.05 -6.01 2.49
C ALA A 55 4.94 -7.56 2.44
N THR A 56 4.37 -8.10 1.38
CA THR A 56 4.79 -9.41 0.86
C THR A 56 6.03 -9.12 0.07
N GLY A 57 7.17 -9.60 0.56
CA GLY A 57 8.50 -9.42 -0.02
C GLY A 57 8.47 -9.59 -1.54
N SER A 58 8.33 -8.48 -2.23
CA SER A 58 8.43 -8.42 -3.68
C SER A 58 9.86 -8.06 -3.95
N ALA A 59 10.67 -9.07 -4.27
CA ALA A 59 12.09 -8.89 -4.63
C ALA A 59 12.29 -7.88 -5.77
N VAL A 60 11.23 -7.49 -6.50
CA VAL A 60 11.27 -6.41 -7.50
C VAL A 60 11.50 -5.02 -6.89
N GLY A 61 11.20 -4.78 -5.61
CA GLY A 61 11.43 -3.47 -4.97
C GLY A 61 12.88 -3.21 -4.54
N LEU A 62 13.70 -4.26 -4.38
CA LEU A 62 15.10 -4.11 -3.94
C LEU A 62 16.07 -3.87 -5.10
N VAL A 63 15.67 -4.19 -6.34
CA VAL A 63 16.52 -4.03 -7.53
C VAL A 63 16.42 -2.64 -8.15
N ILE A 64 15.32 -1.90 -7.90
CA ILE A 64 15.13 -0.58 -8.51
C ILE A 64 16.12 0.45 -7.95
N SER A 65 16.53 0.33 -6.68
CA SER A 65 17.45 1.28 -6.04
C SER A 65 18.87 1.23 -6.63
N SER A 66 19.36 0.04 -6.99
CA SER A 66 20.69 -0.11 -7.63
C SER A 66 20.65 0.24 -9.11
N ALA A 67 19.60 -0.18 -9.83
CA ALA A 67 19.42 0.10 -11.25
C ALA A 67 19.15 1.60 -11.53
N ALA A 68 18.32 2.27 -10.71
CA ALA A 68 18.04 3.70 -10.87
C ALA A 68 19.30 4.55 -10.62
N ARG A 69 20.10 4.19 -9.61
CA ARG A 69 21.36 4.89 -9.29
C ARG A 69 22.39 4.72 -10.41
N LEU A 70 22.48 3.52 -10.99
CA LEU A 70 23.36 3.26 -12.14
C LEU A 70 22.91 4.04 -13.38
N HIS A 71 21.61 4.05 -13.68
CA HIS A 71 21.06 4.79 -14.82
C HIS A 71 21.34 6.29 -14.71
N THR A 72 21.10 6.89 -13.54
CA THR A 72 21.41 8.31 -13.31
C THR A 72 22.90 8.61 -13.45
N LEU A 73 23.80 7.73 -12.99
CA LEU A 73 25.25 7.92 -13.17
C LEU A 73 25.66 7.83 -14.64
N ILE A 74 25.13 6.86 -15.39
CA ILE A 74 25.43 6.69 -16.82
C ILE A 74 24.96 7.91 -17.61
N THR A 75 23.73 8.39 -17.39
CA THR A 75 23.23 9.60 -18.07
C THR A 75 24.09 10.83 -17.76
N ARG A 76 24.57 10.98 -16.51
CA ARG A 76 25.44 12.09 -16.11
C ARG A 76 26.82 12.02 -16.77
N ILE A 77 27.42 10.84 -16.86
CA ILE A 77 28.74 10.65 -17.50
C ILE A 77 28.65 10.92 -19.00
N ILE A 78 27.63 10.39 -19.69
CA ILE A 78 27.42 10.63 -21.12
C ILE A 78 27.21 12.13 -21.37
N GLY A 79 26.40 12.81 -20.55
CA GLY A 79 26.20 14.25 -20.65
C GLY A 79 27.50 15.05 -20.50
N LEU A 80 28.36 14.70 -19.54
CA LEU A 80 29.68 15.31 -19.35
C LEU A 80 30.60 15.08 -20.55
N ILE A 81 30.64 13.86 -21.08
CA ILE A 81 31.45 13.53 -22.27
C ILE A 81 30.96 14.32 -23.49
N CYS A 82 29.65 14.37 -23.73
CA CYS A 82 29.07 15.18 -24.80
C CYS A 82 29.40 16.66 -24.63
N LEU A 83 29.32 17.20 -23.42
CA LEU A 83 29.66 18.59 -23.15
C LEU A 83 31.15 18.88 -23.43
N VAL A 84 32.05 18.02 -22.95
CA VAL A 84 33.50 18.15 -23.18
C VAL A 84 33.84 18.00 -24.66
N LEU A 85 33.19 17.06 -25.37
CA LEU A 85 33.34 16.92 -26.82
C LEU A 85 32.81 18.15 -27.56
N LEU A 86 31.66 18.71 -27.17
CA LEU A 86 31.15 19.96 -27.74
C LEU A 86 32.13 21.11 -27.50
N TYR A 87 32.69 21.25 -26.30
CA TYR A 87 33.73 22.25 -26.02
C TYR A 87 34.99 22.03 -26.85
N HIS A 88 35.45 20.79 -27.01
CA HIS A 88 36.61 20.47 -27.84
C HIS A 88 36.34 20.67 -29.34
N LEU A 89 35.12 20.38 -29.81
CA LEU A 89 34.70 20.62 -31.19
C LEU A 89 34.48 22.12 -31.45
N GLN A 90 34.11 22.91 -30.43
CA GLN A 90 33.99 24.37 -30.50
C GLN A 90 35.33 25.10 -30.23
N GLY A 91 36.44 24.35 -30.09
CA GLY A 91 37.78 24.86 -29.79
C GLY A 91 38.65 25.24 -30.99
N ILE A 92 38.06 25.65 -32.12
CA ILE A 92 38.70 26.35 -33.25
C ILE A 92 37.59 27.26 -33.81
N GLU A 93 37.54 28.59 -33.73
CA GLU A 93 38.50 29.67 -33.48
C GLU A 93 37.89 30.69 -32.49
N VAL A 94 38.67 31.21 -31.54
CA VAL A 94 38.46 32.57 -31.01
C VAL A 94 39.74 33.36 -31.32
N PRO A 95 39.65 34.50 -32.04
CA PRO A 95 40.79 35.36 -32.34
C PRO A 95 41.38 36.05 -31.10
#